data_AF-A0A2B7WXR4-F1
#
_entry.id   AF-A0A2B7WXR4-F1
#
_cell.length_a   1.000
_cell.length_b   1.000
_cell.length_c   1.000
_cell.angle_alpha   90.00
_cell.angle_beta   90.00
_cell.angle_gamma   90.00
#
_symmetry.space_group_name_H-M   'P 1'
#
loop_
_entity.id
_entity.type
_entity.pdbx_description
1 polymer ?
#
loop_
_entity_poly.entity_id
_entity_poly.type
_entity_poly.pdbx_seq_one_letter_code
_entity_poly.pdbx_strand_id
1 'polypeptide(L)'
;MRELAKVLPKWQTNRTEGCVASVLFSDIGKRFYESFGWHAFPSYHIEFPSSAGVSSAATPLYSADLARFCKEDEALALKEMATPRSSTEKKRFMIVPDHDHILWHHSKEEFAGDILFKAQPQVKGAITGEPGNRIWATWTHRFYETPSDSVNSNTLYILRLVVENQSALGHLSSEYDLQVTGLKAVILAAQGEAGEWGLHTVKLWGPSAQVQELIKQAGIVHQEEHRVEEGICCLLWYGEGSGKEDSVEWIGNEKYAWC
;
A
#
# COMPACT_ATOMS: atom_id res chain seq x y z
N MET A 1 -11.06 -19.91 -14.57
CA MET A 1 -10.50 -20.00 -13.20
C MET A 1 -10.30 -21.42 -12.68
N ARG A 2 -11.26 -22.37 -12.84
CA ARG A 2 -11.09 -23.76 -12.33
C ARG A 2 -9.80 -24.46 -12.80
N GLU A 3 -9.48 -24.39 -14.09
CA GLU A 3 -8.25 -25.01 -14.61
C GLU A 3 -6.99 -24.30 -14.12
N LEU A 4 -7.03 -22.97 -14.04
CA LEU A 4 -5.91 -22.17 -13.54
C LEU A 4 -5.59 -22.49 -12.07
N ALA A 5 -6.62 -22.62 -11.22
CA ALA A 5 -6.47 -22.97 -9.79
C ALA A 5 -5.69 -24.27 -9.56
N LYS A 6 -5.77 -25.23 -10.49
CA LYS A 6 -5.04 -26.51 -10.42
C LYS A 6 -3.56 -26.36 -10.79
N VAL A 7 -3.23 -25.40 -11.65
CA VAL A 7 -1.88 -25.22 -12.23
C VAL A 7 -1.04 -24.26 -11.40
N LEU A 8 -1.64 -23.19 -10.88
CA LEU A 8 -0.96 -22.13 -10.13
C LEU A 8 -0.06 -22.59 -8.98
N PRO A 9 -0.40 -23.63 -8.17
CA PRO A 9 0.46 -24.05 -7.06
C PRO A 9 1.89 -24.43 -7.47
N LYS A 10 2.08 -24.81 -8.75
CA LYS A 10 3.37 -25.25 -9.31
C LYS A 10 3.81 -24.40 -10.51
N TRP A 11 3.06 -23.34 -10.83
CA TRP A 11 3.35 -22.50 -11.98
C TRP A 11 4.55 -21.60 -11.68
N GLN A 12 5.50 -21.54 -12.61
CA GLN A 12 6.73 -20.74 -12.48
C GLN A 12 7.55 -20.98 -11.19
N THR A 13 7.38 -22.13 -10.54
CA THR A 13 8.25 -22.53 -9.43
C THR A 13 9.48 -23.27 -9.94
N ASN A 14 10.57 -23.17 -9.20
CA ASN A 14 11.84 -23.91 -9.38
C ASN A 14 11.73 -25.41 -9.02
N ARG A 15 10.52 -25.98 -9.10
CA ARG A 15 10.14 -27.40 -9.04
C ARG A 15 10.32 -28.12 -7.70
N THR A 16 11.07 -27.59 -6.73
CA THR A 16 11.25 -28.22 -5.41
C THR A 16 10.25 -27.75 -4.36
N GLU A 17 9.68 -26.56 -4.53
CA GLU A 17 8.68 -25.99 -3.60
C GLU A 17 7.50 -25.42 -4.40
N GLY A 18 6.29 -25.58 -3.88
CA GLY A 18 5.08 -24.95 -4.42
C GLY A 18 4.95 -23.51 -3.92
N CYS A 19 4.16 -22.70 -4.60
CA CYS A 19 3.76 -21.39 -4.07
C CYS A 19 3.01 -21.58 -2.73
N VAL A 20 3.16 -20.64 -1.80
CA VAL A 20 2.43 -20.67 -0.52
C VAL A 20 0.97 -20.24 -0.65
N ALA A 21 0.70 -19.38 -1.65
CA ALA A 21 -0.64 -18.88 -1.97
C ALA A 21 -0.69 -18.34 -3.40
N SER A 22 -1.91 -18.06 -3.87
CA SER A 22 -2.17 -17.22 -5.04
C SER A 22 -3.04 -16.03 -4.63
N VAL A 23 -2.69 -14.85 -5.12
CA VAL A 23 -3.41 -13.59 -4.84
C VAL A 23 -4.01 -13.05 -6.13
N LEU A 24 -5.20 -12.44 -6.02
CA LEU A 24 -5.78 -11.59 -7.06
C LEU A 24 -6.53 -10.44 -6.43
N PHE A 25 -6.87 -9.44 -7.24
CA PHE A 25 -7.69 -8.30 -6.82
C PHE A 25 -8.94 -8.28 -7.71
N SER A 26 -10.10 -8.56 -7.11
CA SER A 26 -11.37 -8.68 -7.84
C SER A 26 -11.98 -7.31 -8.09
N ASP A 27 -12.25 -7.03 -9.37
CA ASP A 27 -13.03 -5.88 -9.83
C ASP A 27 -14.50 -6.21 -10.12
N ILE A 28 -14.96 -7.37 -9.67
CA ILE A 28 -16.34 -7.88 -9.88
C ILE A 28 -16.96 -8.39 -8.56
N GLY A 29 -16.55 -7.77 -7.46
CA GLY A 29 -17.03 -8.04 -6.11
C GLY A 29 -16.41 -9.27 -5.44
N LYS A 30 -16.88 -9.54 -4.21
CA LYS A 30 -16.29 -10.54 -3.30
C LYS A 30 -16.58 -11.99 -3.69
N ARG A 31 -17.72 -12.26 -4.34
CA ARG A 31 -18.28 -13.62 -4.46
C ARG A 31 -17.80 -14.43 -5.66
N PHE A 32 -17.43 -13.77 -6.77
CA PHE A 32 -17.14 -14.49 -8.01
C PHE A 32 -15.98 -15.48 -7.83
N TYR A 33 -14.87 -15.00 -7.25
CA TYR A 33 -13.65 -15.78 -7.07
C TYR A 33 -13.70 -16.76 -5.88
N GLU A 34 -14.58 -16.52 -4.90
CA GLU A 34 -14.81 -17.44 -3.78
C GLU A 34 -15.23 -18.83 -4.24
N SER A 35 -16.04 -18.91 -5.31
CA SER A 35 -16.45 -20.20 -5.91
C SER A 35 -15.29 -21.02 -6.48
N PHE A 36 -14.12 -20.41 -6.65
CA PHE A 36 -12.88 -21.03 -7.13
C PHE A 36 -11.80 -21.14 -6.04
N GLY A 37 -12.12 -20.80 -4.78
CA GLY A 37 -11.23 -20.91 -3.62
C GLY A 37 -10.44 -19.65 -3.26
N TRP A 38 -10.53 -18.58 -4.05
CA TRP A 38 -9.97 -17.29 -3.68
C TRP A 38 -10.94 -16.58 -2.74
N HIS A 39 -10.60 -16.55 -1.46
CA HIS A 39 -11.43 -15.93 -0.44
C HIS A 39 -11.12 -14.44 -0.33
N ALA A 40 -12.15 -13.61 -0.22
CA ALA A 40 -11.98 -12.18 -0.01
C ALA A 40 -11.41 -11.90 1.38
N PHE A 41 -10.50 -10.92 1.45
CA PHE A 41 -9.90 -10.37 2.66
C PHE A 41 -10.34 -8.90 2.84
N PRO A 42 -10.16 -8.32 4.04
CA PRO A 42 -10.54 -6.94 4.31
C PRO A 42 -9.90 -5.99 3.31
N SER A 43 -10.75 -5.27 2.59
CA SER A 43 -10.36 -4.35 1.52
C SER A 43 -10.77 -2.94 1.92
N TYR A 44 -9.96 -2.34 2.79
CA TYR A 44 -10.18 -1.02 3.37
C TYR A 44 -9.18 -0.02 2.78
N HIS A 45 -9.57 1.25 2.71
CA HIS A 45 -8.66 2.34 2.42
C HIS A 45 -9.12 3.65 3.06
N ILE A 46 -8.17 4.59 3.13
CA ILE A 46 -8.43 5.97 3.48
C ILE A 46 -8.21 6.84 2.25
N GLU A 47 -9.12 7.78 2.02
CA GLU A 47 -9.02 8.81 0.99
C GLU A 47 -8.70 10.17 1.60
N PHE A 48 -7.81 10.92 0.95
CA PHE A 48 -7.50 12.30 1.28
C PHE A 48 -7.75 13.18 0.05
N PRO A 49 -8.29 14.39 0.20
CA PRO A 49 -8.43 15.32 -0.92
C PRO A 49 -7.05 15.78 -1.39
N SER A 50 -6.88 15.99 -2.69
CA SER A 50 -5.71 16.70 -3.21
C SER A 50 -5.67 18.16 -2.73
N SER A 51 -4.48 18.75 -2.68
CA SER A 51 -4.31 20.15 -2.29
C SER A 51 -3.09 20.75 -2.97
N ALA A 52 -3.30 21.43 -4.10
CA ALA A 52 -2.22 22.13 -4.79
C ALA A 52 -1.65 23.26 -3.91
N GLY A 53 -0.31 23.37 -3.86
CA GLY A 53 0.38 24.40 -3.09
C GLY A 53 0.38 24.17 -1.56
N VAL A 54 -0.04 23.00 -1.09
CA VAL A 54 0.12 22.63 0.31
C VAL A 54 1.61 22.48 0.64
N SER A 55 2.06 23.15 1.70
CA SER A 55 3.44 23.03 2.17
C SER A 55 3.59 21.78 3.05
N SER A 56 4.63 20.99 2.78
CA SER A 56 5.04 19.86 3.61
C SER A 56 6.47 20.04 4.08
N ALA A 57 6.74 19.59 5.31
CA ALA A 57 8.09 19.50 5.86
C ALA A 57 8.81 18.19 5.46
N ALA A 58 8.15 17.29 4.74
CA ALA A 58 8.76 16.04 4.29
C ALA A 58 9.71 16.28 3.11
N THR A 59 10.80 15.53 3.07
CA THR A 59 11.77 15.56 1.97
C THR A 59 11.27 14.65 0.85
N PRO A 60 11.26 15.10 -0.42
CA PRO A 60 10.85 14.27 -1.55
C PRO A 60 11.80 13.08 -1.75
N LEU A 61 11.24 11.95 -2.18
CA LEU A 61 11.97 10.77 -2.63
C LEU A 61 11.93 10.68 -4.15
N TYR A 62 13.06 10.32 -4.76
CA TYR A 62 13.20 10.15 -6.20
C TYR A 62 13.50 8.70 -6.55
N SER A 63 13.44 8.37 -7.85
CA SER A 63 13.74 7.01 -8.34
C SER A 63 15.08 6.45 -7.82
N ALA A 64 16.12 7.29 -7.74
CA ALA A 64 17.44 6.89 -7.23
C ALA A 64 17.45 6.47 -5.75
N ASP A 65 16.46 6.90 -4.96
CA ASP A 65 16.35 6.57 -3.54
C ASP A 65 15.65 5.22 -3.30
N LEU A 66 14.81 4.78 -4.24
CA LEU A 66 13.83 3.70 -4.02
C LEU A 66 14.49 2.36 -3.72
N ALA A 67 15.52 1.98 -4.47
CA ALA A 67 16.22 0.70 -4.27
C ALA A 67 16.74 0.55 -2.83
N ARG A 68 17.25 1.63 -2.24
CA ARG A 68 17.74 1.64 -0.86
C ARG A 68 16.57 1.53 0.13
N PHE A 69 15.53 2.34 -0.03
CA PHE A 69 14.40 2.34 0.91
C PHE A 69 13.55 1.08 0.85
N CYS A 70 13.36 0.48 -0.33
CA CYS A 70 12.74 -0.84 -0.47
C CYS A 70 13.56 -1.90 0.27
N LYS A 71 14.90 -1.86 0.18
CA LYS A 71 15.76 -2.78 0.91
C LYS A 71 15.64 -2.64 2.44
N GLU A 72 15.52 -1.41 2.92
CA GLU A 72 15.30 -1.12 4.34
C GLU A 72 13.91 -1.60 4.79
N ASP A 73 12.86 -1.38 4.00
CA ASP A 73 11.50 -1.86 4.26
C ASP A 73 11.40 -3.40 4.23
N GLU A 74 12.04 -4.07 3.26
CA GLU A 74 12.16 -5.54 3.22
C GLU A 74 12.70 -6.08 4.55
N ALA A 75 13.75 -5.46 5.09
CA ALA A 75 14.35 -5.88 6.36
C ALA A 75 13.39 -5.66 7.55
N LEU A 76 12.65 -4.55 7.56
CA LEU A 76 11.63 -4.27 8.58
C LEU A 76 10.46 -5.26 8.50
N ALA A 77 9.95 -5.51 7.29
CA ALA A 77 8.88 -6.47 7.02
C ALA A 77 9.27 -7.89 7.45
N LEU A 78 10.48 -8.35 7.10
CA LEU A 78 11.00 -9.65 7.53
C LEU A 78 11.13 -9.74 9.06
N LYS A 79 11.61 -8.68 9.71
CA LYS A 79 11.70 -8.61 11.17
C LYS A 79 10.31 -8.66 11.82
N GLU A 80 9.32 -7.95 11.30
CA GLU A 80 7.93 -8.01 11.77
C GLU A 80 7.37 -9.43 11.62
N MET A 81 7.54 -10.04 10.45
CA MET A 81 7.09 -11.40 10.14
C MET A 81 7.79 -12.49 10.97
N ALA A 82 9.02 -12.24 11.44
CA ALA A 82 9.75 -13.14 12.33
C ALA A 82 9.38 -12.94 13.82
N THR A 83 8.92 -11.75 14.21
CA THR A 83 8.58 -11.43 15.60
C THR A 83 7.37 -12.27 16.05
N PRO A 84 7.46 -13.11 17.09
CA PRO A 84 6.33 -13.90 17.58
C PRO A 84 5.23 -12.99 18.14
N ARG A 85 3.96 -13.24 17.76
CA ARG A 85 2.81 -12.56 18.38
C ARG A 85 2.15 -13.48 19.40
N SER A 86 1.99 -12.99 20.62
CA SER A 86 1.27 -13.70 21.68
C SER A 86 -0.23 -13.47 21.52
N SER A 87 -0.94 -14.38 20.83
CA SER A 87 -2.39 -14.69 21.04
C SER A 87 -3.12 -15.23 19.81
N THR A 88 -2.55 -15.19 18.60
CA THR A 88 -3.25 -15.66 17.39
C THR A 88 -2.61 -16.92 16.82
N GLU A 89 -3.40 -18.01 16.69
CA GLU A 89 -3.00 -19.23 15.96
C GLU A 89 -2.92 -19.01 14.44
N LYS A 90 -3.17 -17.78 13.96
CA LYS A 90 -3.22 -17.44 12.54
C LYS A 90 -1.84 -17.50 11.90
N LYS A 91 -1.76 -18.08 10.70
CA LYS A 91 -0.59 -17.96 9.84
C LYS A 91 -0.52 -16.53 9.31
N ARG A 92 0.69 -15.95 9.25
CA ARG A 92 0.90 -14.62 8.68
C ARG A 92 1.33 -14.75 7.23
N PHE A 93 0.75 -13.93 6.38
CA PHE A 93 1.04 -13.84 4.95
C PHE A 93 1.31 -12.38 4.58
N MET A 94 2.33 -12.14 3.77
CA MET A 94 2.69 -10.83 3.25
C MET A 94 3.36 -11.03 1.89
N ILE A 95 3.06 -10.13 0.95
CA ILE A 95 3.87 -9.97 -0.26
C ILE A 95 5.04 -9.07 0.13
N VAL A 96 6.27 -9.45 -0.18
CA VAL A 96 7.43 -8.64 0.22
C VAL A 96 7.39 -7.32 -0.57
N PRO A 97 7.49 -6.14 0.09
CA PRO A 97 7.49 -4.84 -0.59
C PRO A 97 8.84 -4.56 -1.23
N ASP A 98 9.24 -5.42 -2.17
CA ASP A 98 10.51 -5.29 -2.88
C ASP A 98 10.48 -4.15 -3.90
N HIS A 99 11.67 -3.82 -4.39
CA HIS A 99 11.84 -2.75 -5.37
C HIS A 99 11.13 -3.04 -6.70
N ASP A 100 11.03 -4.31 -7.12
CA ASP A 100 10.44 -4.69 -8.41
C ASP A 100 8.93 -4.43 -8.43
N HIS A 101 8.23 -4.66 -7.32
CA HIS A 101 6.81 -4.30 -7.19
C HIS A 101 6.61 -2.79 -7.34
N ILE A 102 7.46 -1.97 -6.71
CA ILE A 102 7.38 -0.51 -6.83
C ILE A 102 7.71 -0.05 -8.25
N LEU A 103 8.76 -0.60 -8.86
CA LEU A 103 9.15 -0.31 -10.23
C LEU A 103 8.06 -0.65 -11.25
N TRP A 104 7.29 -1.72 -11.04
CA TRP A 104 6.16 -2.05 -11.90
C TRP A 104 5.14 -0.91 -11.97
N HIS A 105 4.76 -0.35 -10.82
CA HIS A 105 3.82 0.78 -10.77
C HIS A 105 4.41 2.03 -11.40
N HIS A 106 5.66 2.38 -11.08
CA HIS A 106 6.32 3.57 -11.64
C HIS A 106 6.54 3.48 -13.15
N SER A 107 6.93 2.30 -13.66
CA SER A 107 7.11 2.10 -15.10
C SER A 107 5.81 2.34 -15.87
N LYS A 108 4.68 1.89 -15.31
CA LYS A 108 3.35 2.10 -15.90
C LYS A 108 2.93 3.57 -15.87
N GLU A 109 3.19 4.23 -14.75
CA GLU A 109 2.97 5.68 -14.57
C GLU A 109 3.80 6.51 -15.55
N GLU A 110 5.08 6.20 -15.71
CA GLU A 110 6.00 6.96 -16.57
C GLU A 110 5.64 6.84 -18.04
N PHE A 111 5.21 5.64 -18.45
CA PHE A 111 4.62 5.43 -19.76
C PHE A 111 3.35 6.26 -19.95
N ALA A 112 2.41 6.21 -19.00
CA ALA A 112 1.17 6.98 -19.09
C ALA A 112 1.44 8.50 -19.12
N GLY A 113 2.36 8.98 -18.27
CA GLY A 113 2.75 10.38 -18.19
C GLY A 113 3.37 10.90 -19.48
N ASP A 114 4.29 10.13 -20.08
CA ASP A 114 4.90 10.51 -21.36
C ASP A 114 3.85 10.60 -22.49
N ILE A 115 2.90 9.66 -22.53
CA ILE A 115 1.83 9.65 -23.53
C ILE A 115 0.88 10.84 -23.33
N LEU A 116 0.41 11.07 -22.11
CA LEU A 116 -0.64 12.05 -21.80
C LEU A 116 -0.13 13.48 -21.67
N PHE A 117 1.05 13.67 -21.06
CA PHE A 117 1.57 14.99 -20.66
C PHE A 117 2.92 15.33 -21.27
N LYS A 118 3.58 14.39 -21.96
CA LYS A 118 4.98 14.55 -22.41
C LYS A 118 5.93 14.87 -21.25
N ALA A 119 5.57 14.39 -20.05
CA ALA A 119 6.27 14.62 -18.80
C ALA A 119 6.07 13.41 -17.88
N GLN A 120 7.04 13.15 -17.02
CA GLN A 120 7.01 12.03 -16.07
C GLN A 120 7.07 12.55 -14.63
N PRO A 121 6.27 12.00 -13.70
CA PRO A 121 6.40 12.35 -12.29
C PRO A 121 7.77 11.97 -11.76
N GLN A 122 8.49 12.95 -11.22
CA GLN A 122 9.85 12.76 -10.71
C GLN A 122 9.83 12.41 -9.22
N VAL A 123 8.87 12.96 -8.46
CA VAL A 123 8.71 12.68 -7.04
C VAL A 123 7.93 11.39 -6.88
N LYS A 124 8.61 10.37 -6.34
CA LYS A 124 8.08 9.01 -6.18
C LYS A 124 7.60 8.71 -4.76
N GLY A 125 7.80 9.66 -3.85
CA GLY A 125 7.52 9.49 -2.43
C GLY A 125 7.95 10.69 -1.61
N ALA A 126 7.81 10.57 -0.29
CA ALA A 126 8.37 11.52 0.65
C ALA A 126 8.77 10.83 1.95
N ILE A 127 9.73 11.41 2.66
CA ILE A 127 10.27 10.93 3.92
C ILE A 127 10.43 12.04 4.94
N THR A 128 10.32 11.71 6.21
CA THR A 128 10.65 12.58 7.33
C THR A 128 11.19 11.78 8.51
N GLY A 129 11.80 12.48 9.47
CA GLY A 129 12.39 11.90 10.67
C GLY A 129 13.84 11.42 10.48
N GLU A 130 14.46 11.10 11.60
CA GLU A 130 15.83 10.56 11.67
C GLU A 130 15.83 9.03 11.67
N PRO A 131 16.91 8.37 11.19
CA PRO A 131 17.02 6.91 11.18
C PRO A 131 16.61 6.27 12.52
N GLY A 132 15.72 5.29 12.45
CA GLY A 132 15.10 4.64 13.61
C GLY A 132 13.74 5.22 13.98
N ASN A 133 13.39 6.42 13.50
CA ASN A 133 12.10 7.08 13.69
C ASN A 133 11.53 7.63 12.37
N ARG A 134 12.00 7.14 11.23
CA ARG A 134 11.55 7.67 9.92
C ARG A 134 10.12 7.25 9.63
N ILE A 135 9.44 8.12 8.90
CA ILE A 135 8.18 7.82 8.24
C ILE A 135 8.37 8.16 6.77
N TRP A 136 8.09 7.20 5.89
CA TRP A 136 8.11 7.46 4.46
C TRP A 136 6.96 6.78 3.75
N ALA A 137 6.59 7.35 2.61
CA ALA A 137 5.66 6.74 1.68
C ALA A 137 6.25 6.78 0.27
N THR A 138 5.93 5.76 -0.51
CA THR A 138 6.06 5.79 -1.97
C THR A 138 4.67 5.80 -2.59
N TRP A 139 4.52 6.38 -3.77
CA TRP A 139 3.23 6.49 -4.44
C TRP A 139 3.33 6.36 -5.94
N THR A 140 2.18 6.22 -6.59
CA THR A 140 2.05 6.25 -8.05
C THR A 140 0.86 7.09 -8.50
N HIS A 141 0.98 7.66 -9.70
CA HIS A 141 -0.04 8.46 -10.35
C HIS A 141 -0.91 7.57 -11.26
N ARG A 142 -2.23 7.57 -11.04
CA ARG A 142 -3.17 6.83 -11.90
C ARG A 142 -4.14 7.78 -12.58
N PHE A 143 -3.97 7.88 -13.89
CA PHE A 143 -4.83 8.61 -14.80
C PHE A 143 -5.85 7.65 -15.42
N TYR A 144 -7.08 7.66 -14.90
CA TYR A 144 -8.23 6.93 -15.44
C TYR A 144 -8.93 7.71 -16.54
N GLU A 145 -8.91 9.04 -16.43
CA GLU A 145 -9.50 9.96 -17.38
C GLU A 145 -8.47 11.03 -17.74
N THR A 146 -8.64 11.66 -18.90
CA THR A 146 -7.87 12.87 -19.24
C THR A 146 -8.15 13.95 -18.21
N PRO A 147 -7.13 14.65 -17.67
CA PRO A 147 -7.37 15.76 -16.75
C PRO A 147 -8.31 16.79 -17.35
N SER A 148 -9.34 17.16 -16.60
CA SER A 148 -10.39 18.10 -16.97
C SER A 148 -10.90 18.81 -15.71
N ASP A 149 -11.69 19.85 -15.89
CA ASP A 149 -12.29 20.62 -14.77
C ASP A 149 -13.47 19.89 -14.07
N SER A 150 -13.82 18.67 -14.47
CA SER A 150 -14.91 17.88 -13.88
C SER A 150 -14.44 16.98 -12.73
N VAL A 151 -15.38 16.38 -11.99
CA VAL A 151 -15.04 15.31 -11.03
C VAL A 151 -14.36 14.18 -11.81
N ASN A 152 -13.06 14.03 -11.62
CA ASN A 152 -12.25 13.03 -12.31
C ASN A 152 -11.78 11.97 -11.30
N SER A 153 -11.83 10.71 -11.71
CA SER A 153 -11.42 9.54 -10.92
C SER A 153 -9.90 9.37 -10.75
N ASN A 154 -9.12 10.26 -11.36
CA ASN A 154 -7.67 10.34 -11.29
C ASN A 154 -7.18 10.40 -9.84
N THR A 155 -6.32 9.45 -9.49
CA THR A 155 -5.98 9.13 -8.11
C THR A 155 -4.47 8.98 -7.95
N LEU A 156 -3.93 9.56 -6.88
CA LEU A 156 -2.59 9.22 -6.39
C LEU A 156 -2.74 8.08 -5.40
N TYR A 157 -2.10 6.94 -5.67
CA TYR A 157 -2.11 5.84 -4.73
C TYR A 157 -0.82 5.82 -3.94
N ILE A 158 -0.91 5.88 -2.61
CA ILE A 158 0.21 5.52 -1.75
C ILE A 158 0.40 4.01 -1.90
N LEU A 159 1.53 3.64 -2.50
CA LEU A 159 1.92 2.26 -2.77
C LEU A 159 2.27 1.55 -1.47
N ARG A 160 3.13 2.18 -0.67
CA ARG A 160 3.70 1.66 0.56
C ARG A 160 3.90 2.80 1.55
N LEU A 161 3.42 2.65 2.78
CA LEU A 161 3.69 3.56 3.90
C LEU A 161 4.46 2.81 4.99
N VAL A 162 5.55 3.39 5.47
CA VAL A 162 6.40 2.78 6.51
C VAL A 162 6.55 3.73 7.69
N VAL A 163 6.44 3.17 8.89
CA VAL A 163 6.73 3.82 10.17
C VAL A 163 7.76 2.93 10.89
N GLU A 164 9.01 3.38 11.04
CA GLU A 164 10.08 2.52 11.58
C GLU A 164 9.88 2.15 13.04
N ASN A 165 9.50 3.12 13.87
CA ASN A 165 9.35 2.92 15.31
C ASN A 165 7.92 2.59 15.69
N GLN A 166 7.45 1.41 15.30
CA GLN A 166 6.11 0.95 15.69
C GLN A 166 5.97 0.75 17.22
N SER A 167 7.07 0.63 17.96
CA SER A 167 7.06 0.44 19.42
C SER A 167 6.83 1.72 20.24
N ALA A 168 7.08 2.90 19.67
CA ALA A 168 6.92 4.19 20.35
C ALA A 168 5.46 4.66 20.51
N LEU A 169 4.50 3.84 20.10
CA LEU A 169 3.08 4.15 20.00
C LEU A 169 2.30 4.11 21.33
N GLY A 170 2.97 4.10 22.48
CA GLY A 170 2.30 4.43 23.74
C GLY A 170 1.97 5.92 23.76
N HIS A 171 0.69 6.28 23.85
CA HIS A 171 0.11 7.65 23.74
C HIS A 171 0.66 8.74 24.70
N LEU A 172 1.78 8.51 25.37
CA LEU A 172 2.36 9.37 26.41
C LEU A 172 3.85 9.69 26.16
N SER A 173 4.41 9.36 24.99
CA SER A 173 5.81 9.64 24.64
C SER A 173 5.93 10.86 23.72
N SER A 174 7.02 11.62 23.83
CA SER A 174 7.36 12.66 22.84
C SER A 174 7.60 12.08 21.43
N GLU A 175 7.90 10.79 21.35
CA GLU A 175 8.05 10.07 20.09
C GLU A 175 6.71 9.91 19.36
N TYR A 176 5.59 9.81 20.09
CA TYR A 176 4.25 9.77 19.50
C TYR A 176 3.92 11.06 18.74
N ASP A 177 4.17 12.23 19.34
CA ASP A 177 3.91 13.54 18.71
C ASP A 177 4.76 13.74 17.45
N LEU A 178 6.01 13.26 17.47
CA LEU A 178 6.89 13.26 16.31
C LEU A 178 6.33 12.37 15.19
N GLN A 179 5.75 11.22 15.51
CA GLN A 179 5.12 10.35 14.51
C GLN A 179 3.85 10.94 13.93
N VAL A 180 2.99 11.55 14.75
CA VAL A 180 1.80 12.27 14.28
C VAL A 180 2.20 13.39 13.32
N THR A 181 3.20 14.20 13.70
CA THR A 181 3.72 15.29 12.87
C THR A 181 4.36 14.78 11.59
N GLY A 182 5.15 13.71 11.68
CA GLY A 182 5.84 13.10 10.55
C GLY A 182 4.87 12.49 9.54
N LEU A 183 3.89 11.70 10.01
CA LEU A 183 2.86 11.13 9.15
C LEU A 183 2.04 12.22 8.46
N LYS A 184 1.71 13.29 9.19
CA LYS A 184 1.05 14.46 8.62
C LYS A 184 1.86 15.08 7.49
N ALA A 185 3.16 15.28 7.68
CA ALA A 185 4.02 15.83 6.64
C ALA A 185 4.05 14.92 5.39
N VAL A 186 4.16 13.61 5.56
CA VAL A 186 4.17 12.66 4.43
C VAL A 186 2.84 12.67 3.66
N ILE A 187 1.70 12.70 4.37
CA ILE A 187 0.38 12.78 3.72
C ILE A 187 0.20 14.12 3.01
N LEU A 188 0.58 15.24 3.62
CA LEU A 188 0.52 16.56 2.98
C LEU A 188 1.39 16.60 1.71
N ALA A 189 2.56 15.97 1.72
CA ALA A 189 3.40 15.86 0.52
C ALA A 189 2.68 15.09 -0.60
N ALA A 190 2.00 13.99 -0.28
CA ALA A 190 1.20 13.24 -1.25
C ALA A 190 -0.02 14.05 -1.76
N GLN A 191 -0.68 14.84 -0.90
CA GLN A 191 -1.76 15.74 -1.30
C GLN A 191 -1.28 16.86 -2.24
N GLY A 192 -0.08 17.38 -1.98
CA GLY A 192 0.60 18.37 -2.83
C GLY A 192 0.91 17.82 -4.20
N GLU A 193 1.60 16.67 -4.24
CA GLU A 193 1.93 15.97 -5.49
C GLU A 193 0.67 15.66 -6.31
N ALA A 194 -0.39 15.15 -5.65
CA ALA A 194 -1.67 14.90 -6.31
C ALA A 194 -2.25 16.17 -6.93
N GLY A 195 -2.20 17.29 -6.20
CA GLY A 195 -2.66 18.59 -6.70
C GLY A 195 -1.85 19.11 -7.88
N GLU A 196 -0.53 18.95 -7.88
CA GLU A 196 0.36 19.35 -8.97
C GLU A 196 0.09 18.56 -10.26
N TRP A 197 -0.28 17.29 -10.14
CA TRP A 197 -0.60 16.41 -11.27
C TRP A 197 -2.09 16.39 -11.65
N GLY A 198 -2.91 17.26 -11.06
CA GLY A 198 -4.35 17.32 -11.37
C GLY A 198 -5.11 16.03 -10.98
N LEU A 199 -4.62 15.32 -9.97
CA LEU A 199 -5.30 14.17 -9.36
C LEU A 199 -6.20 14.69 -8.24
N HIS A 200 -7.42 14.16 -8.09
CA HIS A 200 -8.37 14.71 -7.13
C HIS A 200 -8.28 14.09 -5.74
N THR A 201 -7.85 12.83 -5.66
CA THR A 201 -7.82 12.05 -4.43
C THR A 201 -6.49 11.34 -4.25
N VAL A 202 -6.08 11.19 -2.99
CA VAL A 202 -4.96 10.35 -2.54
C VAL A 202 -5.55 9.15 -1.81
N LYS A 203 -5.16 7.93 -2.17
CA LYS A 203 -5.66 6.70 -1.52
C LYS A 203 -4.55 5.94 -0.82
N LEU A 204 -4.78 5.59 0.45
CA LEU A 204 -3.93 4.71 1.27
C LEU A 204 -4.67 3.40 1.55
N TRP A 205 -4.18 2.29 1.01
CA TRP A 205 -4.80 0.97 1.16
C TRP A 205 -4.34 0.27 2.43
N GLY A 206 -5.27 -0.39 3.12
CA GLY A 206 -4.99 -1.31 4.22
C GLY A 206 -4.12 -0.77 5.37
N PRO A 207 -4.21 0.53 5.79
CA PRO A 207 -3.40 1.01 6.90
C PRO A 207 -3.74 0.25 8.18
N SER A 208 -2.71 -0.03 9.00
CA SER A 208 -2.89 -0.67 10.31
C SER A 208 -3.74 0.20 11.24
N ALA A 209 -4.35 -0.39 12.26
CA ALA A 209 -5.14 0.34 13.26
C ALA A 209 -4.32 1.47 13.92
N GLN A 210 -3.01 1.24 14.08
CA GLN A 210 -2.06 2.24 14.60
C GLN A 210 -1.92 3.43 13.65
N VAL A 211 -1.74 3.19 12.36
CA VAL A 211 -1.65 4.25 11.35
C VAL A 211 -2.97 5.02 11.26
N GLN A 212 -4.11 4.34 11.33
CA GLN A 212 -5.42 4.99 11.35
C GLN A 212 -5.56 5.96 12.54
N GLU A 213 -5.07 5.57 13.71
CA GLU A 213 -5.08 6.44 14.89
C GLU A 213 -4.16 7.65 14.72
N LEU A 214 -2.95 7.46 14.19
CA LEU A 214 -2.04 8.58 13.89
C LEU A 214 -2.66 9.57 12.89
N ILE A 215 -3.37 9.09 11.87
CA ILE A 215 -4.09 9.94 10.90
C ILE A 215 -5.17 10.77 11.60
N LYS A 216 -5.94 10.15 12.51
CA LYS A 216 -6.96 10.86 13.31
C LYS A 216 -6.33 11.96 14.16
N GLN A 217 -5.24 11.65 14.87
CA GLN A 217 -4.53 12.63 15.69
C GLN A 217 -3.87 13.74 14.87
N ALA A 218 -3.43 13.46 13.65
CA ALA A 218 -2.86 14.46 12.76
C ALA A 218 -3.89 15.54 12.33
N GLY A 219 -5.20 15.26 12.49
CA GLY A 219 -6.27 16.19 12.15
C GLY A 219 -6.35 16.47 10.65
N ILE A 220 -6.00 15.50 9.81
CA ILE A 220 -6.07 15.61 8.36
C ILE A 220 -7.50 15.29 7.93
N VAL A 221 -8.05 16.06 6.99
CA VAL A 221 -9.36 15.73 6.39
C VAL A 221 -9.22 14.44 5.60
N HIS A 222 -10.01 13.43 5.95
CA HIS A 222 -10.00 12.13 5.29
C HIS A 222 -11.37 11.46 5.30
N GLN A 223 -11.55 10.48 4.43
CA GLN A 223 -12.72 9.60 4.37
C GLN A 223 -12.26 8.15 4.46
N GLU A 224 -12.96 7.35 5.26
CA GLU A 224 -12.68 5.93 5.44
C GLU A 224 -13.63 5.09 4.59
N GLU A 225 -13.11 4.17 3.76
CA GLU A 225 -13.90 3.47 2.76
C GLU A 225 -13.62 1.96 2.74
N HIS A 226 -14.70 1.17 2.81
CA HIS A 226 -14.66 -0.28 2.65
C HIS A 226 -15.06 -0.67 1.23
N ARG A 227 -14.09 -1.18 0.46
CA ARG A 227 -14.34 -1.64 -0.92
C ARG A 227 -15.24 -2.87 -0.90
N VAL A 228 -16.29 -2.83 -1.74
CA VAL A 228 -17.25 -3.94 -1.89
C VAL A 228 -17.30 -4.54 -3.29
N GLU A 229 -16.90 -3.77 -4.30
CA GLU A 229 -17.03 -4.13 -5.71
C GLU A 229 -15.67 -4.21 -6.42
N GLU A 230 -14.86 -3.15 -6.34
CA GLU A 230 -13.59 -3.05 -7.04
C GLU A 230 -12.36 -3.18 -6.13
N GLY A 231 -11.26 -3.72 -6.67
CA GLY A 231 -10.00 -3.85 -5.95
C GLY A 231 -10.09 -4.68 -4.67
N ILE A 232 -10.93 -5.72 -4.67
CA ILE A 232 -11.11 -6.62 -3.52
C ILE A 232 -9.96 -7.60 -3.45
N CYS A 233 -9.23 -7.60 -2.35
CA CYS A 233 -8.08 -8.47 -2.15
C CYS A 233 -8.56 -9.90 -1.92
N CYS A 234 -8.17 -10.83 -2.76
CA CYS A 234 -8.58 -12.23 -2.67
C CYS A 234 -7.38 -13.16 -2.61
N LEU A 235 -7.40 -14.09 -1.65
CA LEU A 235 -6.33 -15.03 -1.38
C LEU A 235 -6.81 -16.47 -1.57
N LEU A 236 -6.07 -17.25 -2.34
CA LEU A 236 -6.16 -18.69 -2.39
C LEU A 236 -4.95 -19.26 -1.65
N TRP A 237 -5.17 -19.71 -0.42
CA TRP A 237 -4.13 -20.25 0.46
C TRP A 237 -3.87 -21.72 0.16
N TYR A 238 -2.60 -22.11 0.04
CA TYR A 238 -2.20 -23.51 -0.20
C TYR A 238 -1.63 -24.20 1.04
N GLY A 239 -1.40 -23.45 2.13
CA GLY A 239 -0.94 -24.00 3.40
C GLY A 239 -2.06 -24.61 4.25
N GLU A 240 -1.72 -24.97 5.49
CA GLU A 240 -2.69 -25.48 6.46
C GLU A 240 -3.71 -24.41 6.90
N GLY A 241 -4.93 -24.84 7.24
CA GLY A 241 -6.01 -23.97 7.70
C GLY A 241 -7.12 -23.75 6.67
N SER A 242 -8.08 -22.89 7.00
CA SER A 242 -9.22 -22.56 6.12
C SER A 242 -8.83 -21.68 4.92
N GLY A 243 -7.68 -20.99 5.00
CA GLY A 243 -7.26 -19.99 4.00
C GLY A 243 -8.04 -18.67 4.06
N LYS A 244 -8.85 -18.48 5.11
CA LYS A 244 -9.68 -17.29 5.34
C LYS A 244 -9.15 -16.50 6.54
N GLU A 245 -9.77 -15.35 6.81
CA GLU A 245 -9.37 -14.43 7.88
C GLU A 245 -9.30 -15.06 9.29
N ASP A 246 -10.00 -16.16 9.54
CA ASP A 246 -9.97 -16.88 10.80
C ASP A 246 -8.66 -17.67 11.01
N SER A 247 -7.99 -18.09 9.92
CA SER A 247 -6.74 -18.87 9.97
C SER A 247 -5.52 -18.16 9.38
N VAL A 248 -5.70 -17.12 8.57
CA VAL A 248 -4.63 -16.36 7.92
C VAL A 248 -4.80 -14.88 8.19
N GLU A 249 -3.71 -14.23 8.59
CA GLU A 249 -3.58 -12.77 8.69
C GLU A 249 -2.75 -12.27 7.50
N TRP A 250 -3.36 -11.45 6.64
CA TRP A 250 -2.65 -10.82 5.52
C TRP A 250 -2.14 -9.44 5.95
N ILE A 251 -0.82 -9.34 6.13
CA ILE A 251 -0.09 -8.14 6.55
C ILE A 251 0.40 -7.40 5.31
N GLY A 252 0.35 -6.07 5.36
CA GLY A 252 0.85 -5.22 4.27
C GLY A 252 0.02 -5.34 2.99
N ASN A 253 -1.31 -5.55 3.12
CA ASN A 253 -2.26 -5.56 2.01
C ASN A 253 -2.52 -4.13 1.48
N GLU A 254 -1.45 -3.53 0.98
CA GLU A 254 -1.39 -2.16 0.48
C GLU A 254 -1.32 -2.17 -1.05
N LYS A 255 -1.26 -0.98 -1.67
CA LYS A 255 -1.44 -0.88 -3.12
C LYS A 255 -0.28 -1.45 -3.94
N TYR A 256 0.95 -1.47 -3.41
CA TYR A 256 2.11 -2.03 -4.12
C TYR A 256 1.88 -3.48 -4.56
N ALA A 257 1.12 -4.27 -3.80
CA ALA A 257 0.82 -5.65 -4.10
C ALA A 257 -0.10 -5.86 -5.32
N TRP A 258 -0.77 -4.82 -5.83
CA TRP A 258 -1.64 -4.89 -7.00
C TRP A 258 -0.87 -4.70 -8.31
N CYS A 259 -0.07 -5.70 -8.67
CA CYS A 259 0.69 -5.71 -9.93
C CYS A 259 -0.14 -6.27 -11.10
#